data_AF-A0A929TA41-F1
#
_entry.id   AF-A0A929TA41-F1
#
_cell.length_a   1.000
_cell.length_b   1.000
_cell.length_c   1.000
_cell.angle_alpha   90.00
_cell.angle_beta   90.00
_cell.angle_gamma   90.00
#
_symmetry.space_group_name_H-M   'P 1'
#
loop_
_entity.id
_entity.type
_entity.pdbx_description
1 polymer ?
#
loop_
_entity_poly.entity_id
_entity_poly.type
_entity_poly.pdbx_seq_one_letter_code
_entity_poly.pdbx_strand_id
1 'polypeptide(L)'
;MKKLLEWIEEEVAQAFEDAGYDRALGVVTPSNRRDLCEFQCNGAMAGAKKYHKAPLQIAEEVASKLQNSEILEKAEPVKPGFLNLTLKPETIRKYVVEMMHAKHFGAGESTPDQTIVIDYGGPNVAKPLHVGHLRAAIIGESLKRIFRYTGNKVIGDIHMGDWGLQMGLILTELKRRQPDLPY
;
A
#
# COMPACT_ATOMS: atom_id res chain seq x y z
N MET A 1 -10.20 -5.12 -9.40
CA MET A 1 -9.15 -4.95 -10.44
C MET A 1 -7.88 -5.54 -9.89
N LYS A 2 -7.19 -6.42 -10.64
CA LYS A 2 -5.86 -6.90 -10.23
C LYS A 2 -4.87 -5.74 -10.24
N LYS A 3 -3.90 -5.73 -9.34
CA LYS A 3 -2.84 -4.73 -9.31
C LYS A 3 -1.94 -4.91 -10.53
N LEU A 4 -1.36 -3.83 -11.04
CA LEU A 4 -0.40 -3.89 -12.14
C LEU A 4 0.75 -4.86 -11.83
N LEU A 5 1.25 -4.85 -10.60
CA LEU A 5 2.32 -5.76 -10.18
C LEU A 5 1.91 -7.24 -10.32
N GLU A 6 0.65 -7.58 -10.06
CA GLU A 6 0.15 -8.96 -10.19
C GLU A 6 0.14 -9.40 -11.66
N TRP A 7 -0.11 -8.49 -12.62
CA TRP A 7 -0.03 -8.82 -14.05
C TRP A 7 1.40 -9.17 -14.45
N ILE A 8 2.36 -8.37 -13.98
CA ILE A 8 3.78 -8.56 -14.29
C ILE A 8 4.30 -9.83 -13.62
N GLU A 9 3.93 -10.06 -12.37
CA GLU A 9 4.32 -11.24 -11.61
C GLU A 9 3.77 -12.52 -12.23
N GLU A 10 2.51 -12.53 -12.68
CA GLU A 10 1.93 -13.69 -13.38
C GLU A 10 2.70 -14.06 -14.65
N GLU A 11 3.06 -13.07 -15.47
CA GLU A 11 3.84 -13.26 -16.70
C GLU A 11 5.26 -13.78 -16.41
N VAL A 12 5.95 -13.14 -15.47
CA VAL A 12 7.33 -13.51 -15.12
C VAL A 12 7.34 -14.90 -14.48
N ALA A 13 6.37 -15.20 -13.61
CA ALA A 13 6.24 -16.51 -12.99
C ALA A 13 5.98 -17.62 -14.03
N GLN A 14 5.16 -17.36 -15.05
CA GLN A 14 4.99 -18.28 -16.18
C GLN A 14 6.31 -18.47 -16.96
N ALA A 15 7.07 -17.40 -17.20
CA ALA A 15 8.36 -17.49 -17.87
C ALA A 15 9.41 -18.31 -17.09
N PHE A 16 9.38 -18.26 -15.75
CA PHE A 16 10.19 -19.18 -14.93
C PHE A 16 9.77 -20.63 -15.13
N GLU A 17 8.47 -20.92 -15.11
CA GLU A 17 7.93 -22.26 -15.33
C GLU A 17 8.27 -22.81 -16.72
N ASP A 18 8.11 -21.99 -17.77
CA ASP A 18 8.43 -22.33 -19.16
C ASP A 18 9.94 -22.54 -19.41
N ALA A 19 10.78 -21.95 -18.56
CA ALA A 19 12.22 -22.16 -18.53
C ALA A 19 12.63 -23.37 -17.67
N GLY A 20 11.66 -24.09 -17.06
CA GLY A 20 11.90 -25.29 -16.25
C GLY A 20 12.23 -24.99 -14.78
N TYR A 21 11.89 -23.81 -14.30
CA TYR A 21 12.14 -23.36 -12.92
C TYR A 21 10.84 -23.25 -12.11
N ASP A 22 10.98 -23.12 -10.80
CA ASP A 22 9.87 -22.94 -9.88
C ASP A 22 9.19 -21.59 -10.11
N ARG A 23 7.89 -21.62 -10.35
CA ARG A 23 7.03 -20.43 -10.55
C ARG A 23 7.17 -19.42 -9.40
N ALA A 24 7.40 -19.89 -8.17
CA ALA A 24 7.58 -19.03 -7.01
C ALA A 24 8.84 -18.14 -7.05
N LEU A 25 9.75 -18.38 -8.01
CA LEU A 25 10.89 -17.49 -8.24
C LEU A 25 10.50 -16.23 -9.02
N GLY A 26 9.35 -16.21 -9.70
CA GLY A 26 8.90 -15.10 -10.53
C GLY A 26 8.42 -13.86 -9.78
N VAL A 27 8.85 -13.64 -8.53
CA VAL A 27 8.42 -12.49 -7.72
C VAL A 27 9.02 -11.20 -8.26
N VAL A 28 8.15 -10.23 -8.54
CA VAL A 28 8.51 -8.93 -9.10
C VAL A 28 8.34 -7.84 -8.05
N THR A 29 9.29 -6.91 -8.01
CA THR A 29 9.20 -5.72 -7.16
C THR A 29 9.47 -4.44 -7.97
N PRO A 30 8.97 -3.27 -7.54
CA PRO A 30 9.41 -1.99 -8.09
C PRO A 30 10.94 -1.87 -8.01
N SER A 31 11.57 -1.34 -9.05
CA SER A 31 13.02 -1.19 -9.08
C SER A 31 13.48 -0.08 -8.12
N ASN A 32 14.56 -0.34 -7.38
CA ASN A 32 15.28 0.67 -6.60
C ASN A 32 16.10 1.61 -7.50
N ARG A 33 16.35 1.22 -8.76
CA ARG A 33 17.10 1.96 -9.78
C ARG A 33 16.17 2.25 -10.95
N ARG A 34 15.27 3.21 -10.74
CA ARG A 34 14.26 3.63 -11.74
C ARG A 34 14.87 4.22 -13.01
N ASP A 35 16.14 4.60 -12.96
CA ASP A 35 16.94 5.02 -14.11
C ASP A 35 17.25 3.87 -15.06
N LEU A 36 17.20 2.61 -14.59
CA LEU A 36 17.54 1.42 -15.39
C LEU A 36 16.31 0.64 -15.84
N CYS A 37 15.28 0.55 -14.99
CA CYS A 37 14.04 -0.16 -15.28
C CYS A 37 12.94 0.22 -14.28
N GLU A 38 11.69 -0.13 -14.61
CA GLU A 38 10.53 0.16 -13.78
C GLU A 38 10.36 -0.89 -12.68
N PHE A 39 10.54 -2.16 -13.05
CA PHE A 39 10.37 -3.32 -12.17
C PHE A 39 11.57 -4.26 -12.30
N GLN A 40 11.73 -5.11 -11.31
CA GLN A 40 12.83 -6.08 -11.25
C GLN A 40 12.37 -7.39 -10.63
N CYS A 41 12.87 -8.51 -11.17
CA CYS A 41 12.75 -9.84 -10.56
C CYS A 41 14.14 -10.34 -10.10
N ASN A 42 14.18 -10.85 -8.88
CA ASN A 42 15.39 -11.32 -8.20
C ASN A 42 15.43 -12.85 -8.06
N GLY A 43 14.44 -13.55 -8.61
CA GLY A 43 14.25 -14.99 -8.50
C GLY A 43 15.43 -15.83 -8.96
N ALA A 44 16.14 -15.39 -10.00
CA ALA A 44 17.27 -16.13 -10.56
C ALA A 44 18.42 -16.29 -9.54
N MET A 45 18.61 -15.33 -8.64
CA MET A 45 19.60 -15.44 -7.55
C MET A 45 19.19 -16.49 -6.51
N ALA A 46 17.90 -16.54 -6.15
CA ALA A 46 17.38 -17.55 -5.24
C ALA A 46 17.38 -18.95 -5.88
N GLY A 47 17.10 -19.03 -7.19
CA GLY A 47 17.13 -20.26 -7.97
C GLY A 47 18.52 -20.86 -8.15
N ALA A 48 19.57 -20.04 -8.17
CA ALA A 48 20.94 -20.50 -8.41
C ALA A 48 21.38 -21.64 -7.48
N LYS A 49 21.03 -21.56 -6.18
CA LYS A 49 21.34 -22.63 -5.21
C LYS A 49 20.52 -23.90 -5.45
N LYS A 50 19.26 -23.75 -5.84
CA LYS A 50 18.31 -24.86 -6.04
C LYS A 50 18.60 -25.63 -7.33
N TYR A 51 19.00 -24.93 -8.38
CA TYR A 51 19.20 -25.50 -9.72
C TYR A 51 20.68 -25.66 -10.09
N HIS A 52 21.61 -25.33 -9.18
CA HIS A 52 23.06 -25.44 -9.40
C HIS A 52 23.56 -24.76 -10.69
N LYS A 53 22.90 -23.66 -11.09
CA LYS A 53 23.23 -22.85 -12.27
C LYS A 53 23.65 -21.44 -11.84
N ALA A 54 24.45 -20.78 -12.67
CA ALA A 54 24.80 -19.38 -12.43
C ALA A 54 23.53 -18.51 -12.49
N PRO A 55 23.32 -17.56 -11.56
CA PRO A 55 22.10 -16.75 -11.55
C PRO A 55 21.87 -16.00 -12.87
N LEU A 56 22.94 -15.51 -13.50
CA LEU A 56 22.84 -14.84 -14.80
C LEU A 56 22.30 -15.76 -15.89
N GLN A 57 22.71 -17.04 -15.92
CA GLN A 57 22.20 -18.02 -16.89
C GLN A 57 20.71 -18.27 -16.70
N ILE A 58 20.25 -18.39 -15.45
CA ILE A 58 18.81 -18.52 -15.15
C ILE A 58 18.06 -17.27 -15.63
N ALA A 59 18.59 -16.07 -15.36
CA ALA A 59 17.97 -14.83 -15.80
C ALA A 59 17.91 -14.72 -17.34
N GLU A 60 18.95 -15.13 -18.06
CA GLU A 60 19.00 -15.18 -19.53
C GLU A 60 17.97 -16.17 -20.11
N GLU A 61 17.89 -17.37 -19.54
CA GLU A 61 16.92 -18.38 -19.95
C GLU A 61 15.47 -17.87 -19.75
N VAL A 62 15.17 -17.23 -18.61
CA VAL A 62 13.86 -16.63 -18.35
C VAL A 62 13.59 -15.44 -19.27
N ALA A 63 14.57 -14.55 -19.47
CA ALA A 63 14.44 -13.42 -20.39
C ALA A 63 14.11 -13.86 -21.82
N SER A 64 14.66 -15.00 -22.26
CA SER A 64 14.36 -15.57 -23.58
C SER A 64 12.88 -15.94 -23.74
N LYS A 65 12.22 -16.39 -22.66
CA LYS A 65 10.78 -16.71 -22.65
C LYS A 65 9.90 -15.46 -22.69
N LEU A 66 10.43 -14.32 -22.23
CA LEU A 66 9.70 -13.05 -22.17
C LEU A 66 9.84 -12.19 -23.43
N GLN A 67 10.63 -12.59 -24.44
CA GLN A 67 10.86 -11.80 -25.65
C GLN A 67 9.57 -11.44 -26.41
N ASN A 68 8.58 -12.32 -26.39
CA ASN A 68 7.28 -12.12 -27.04
C ASN A 68 6.16 -11.81 -26.03
N SER A 69 6.52 -11.34 -24.82
CA SER A 69 5.55 -10.97 -23.81
C SER A 69 4.56 -9.96 -24.37
N GLU A 70 3.27 -10.13 -24.08
CA GLU A 70 2.26 -9.15 -24.47
C GLU A 70 2.38 -7.87 -23.63
N ILE A 71 2.89 -7.99 -22.40
CA ILE A 71 2.90 -6.91 -21.41
C ILE A 71 4.24 -6.16 -21.30
N LEU A 72 5.38 -6.83 -21.53
CA LEU A 72 6.73 -6.28 -21.38
C LEU A 72 7.30 -5.83 -22.72
N GLU A 73 7.89 -4.63 -22.74
CA GLU A 73 8.70 -4.15 -23.86
C GLU A 73 10.09 -4.79 -23.83
N LYS A 74 10.67 -4.91 -22.63
CA LYS A 74 12.02 -5.43 -22.44
C LYS A 74 12.11 -6.22 -21.13
N ALA A 75 12.74 -7.39 -21.21
CA ALA A 75 13.20 -8.17 -20.07
C ALA A 75 14.72 -8.37 -20.22
N GLU A 76 15.52 -7.67 -19.42
CA GLU A 76 16.97 -7.62 -19.55
C GLU A 76 17.66 -8.32 -18.37
N PRO A 77 18.43 -9.40 -18.62
CA PRO A 77 19.26 -10.03 -17.61
C PRO A 77 20.47 -9.15 -17.30
N VAL A 78 20.72 -8.87 -16.02
CA VAL A 78 21.81 -8.01 -15.55
C VAL A 78 22.60 -8.73 -14.46
N LYS A 79 23.93 -8.57 -14.44
CA LYS A 79 24.79 -9.17 -13.42
C LYS A 79 24.40 -8.70 -12.00
N PRO A 80 24.44 -9.59 -10.98
CA PRO A 80 24.87 -10.99 -11.05
C PRO A 80 23.76 -11.98 -11.47
N GLY A 81 22.50 -11.53 -11.61
CA GLY A 81 21.33 -12.35 -11.96
C GLY A 81 20.02 -11.63 -11.70
N PHE A 82 19.99 -10.31 -11.89
CA PHE A 82 18.79 -9.50 -11.87
C PHE A 82 18.08 -9.64 -13.22
N LEU A 83 16.75 -9.60 -13.20
CA LEU A 83 15.95 -9.46 -14.42
C LEU A 83 15.24 -8.11 -14.37
N ASN A 84 15.73 -7.15 -15.14
CA ASN A 84 15.16 -5.81 -15.26
C ASN A 84 13.99 -5.84 -16.25
N LEU A 85 12.88 -5.20 -15.88
CA LEU A 85 11.62 -5.28 -16.61
C LEU A 85 11.13 -3.87 -16.96
N THR A 86 10.80 -3.67 -18.23
CA THR A 86 10.19 -2.44 -18.76
C THR A 86 8.86 -2.81 -19.41
N LEU A 87 7.78 -2.12 -19.02
CA LEU A 87 6.45 -2.36 -19.57
C LEU A 87 6.28 -1.73 -20.95
N LYS A 88 5.44 -2.32 -21.78
CA LYS A 88 4.97 -1.65 -22.99
C LYS A 88 4.12 -0.43 -22.62
N PRO A 89 4.25 0.71 -23.34
CA PRO A 89 3.35 1.85 -23.17
C PRO A 89 1.87 1.48 -23.30
N GLU A 90 1.54 0.52 -24.17
CA GLU A 90 0.19 0.01 -24.38
C GLU A 90 -0.37 -0.69 -23.13
N THR A 91 0.47 -1.44 -22.40
CA THR A 91 0.10 -2.09 -21.14
C THR A 91 -0.28 -1.06 -20.10
N ILE A 92 0.54 0.00 -19.96
CA ILE A 92 0.27 1.10 -19.02
C ILE A 92 -1.02 1.81 -19.42
N ARG A 93 -1.20 2.13 -20.71
CA ARG A 93 -2.43 2.75 -21.22
C ARG A 93 -3.66 1.90 -20.91
N LYS A 94 -3.61 0.60 -21.21
CA LYS A 94 -4.70 -0.35 -20.93
C LYS A 94 -5.05 -0.35 -19.44
N TYR A 95 -4.04 -0.46 -18.58
CA TYR A 95 -4.23 -0.44 -17.13
C TYR A 95 -4.88 0.87 -16.64
N VAL A 96 -4.42 2.03 -17.13
CA VAL A 96 -5.02 3.33 -16.77
C VAL A 96 -6.47 3.44 -17.24
N VAL A 97 -6.80 2.95 -18.43
CA VAL A 97 -8.19 2.94 -18.94
C VAL A 97 -9.06 2.02 -18.07
N GLU A 98 -8.60 0.81 -17.74
CA GLU A 98 -9.32 -0.07 -16.81
C GLU A 98 -9.52 0.58 -15.44
N MET A 99 -8.50 1.28 -14.94
CA MET A 99 -8.53 2.00 -13.67
C MET A 99 -9.60 3.11 -13.67
N MET A 100 -9.73 3.86 -14.76
CA MET A 100 -10.75 4.92 -14.88
C MET A 100 -12.19 4.40 -14.82
N HIS A 101 -12.42 3.17 -15.28
CA HIS A 101 -13.74 2.55 -15.27
C HIS A 101 -14.00 1.69 -14.01
N ALA A 102 -12.95 1.39 -13.24
CA ALA A 102 -13.06 0.65 -11.99
C ALA A 102 -13.60 1.55 -10.86
N LYS A 103 -14.45 0.97 -10.00
CA LYS A 103 -14.87 1.61 -8.75
C LYS A 103 -13.63 1.99 -7.93
N HIS A 104 -13.66 3.19 -7.34
CA HIS A 104 -12.55 3.74 -6.55
C HIS A 104 -11.19 3.72 -7.26
N PHE A 105 -11.17 3.82 -8.59
CA PHE A 105 -9.95 3.72 -9.41
C PHE A 105 -9.20 2.40 -9.18
N GLY A 106 -9.91 1.31 -8.95
CA GLY A 106 -9.30 0.00 -8.72
C GLY A 106 -8.62 -0.14 -7.35
N ALA A 107 -8.73 0.86 -6.46
CA ALA A 107 -8.40 0.66 -5.06
C ALA A 107 -9.28 -0.46 -4.51
N GLY A 108 -8.65 -1.59 -4.17
CA GLY A 108 -9.35 -2.80 -3.75
C GLY A 108 -10.33 -2.51 -2.62
N GLU A 109 -11.48 -3.19 -2.66
CA GLU A 109 -12.43 -3.15 -1.56
C GLU A 109 -12.01 -4.17 -0.52
N SER A 110 -12.13 -3.82 0.76
CA SER A 110 -11.95 -4.77 1.85
C SER A 110 -13.05 -5.81 1.78
N THR A 111 -12.66 -7.06 1.51
CA THR A 111 -13.57 -8.21 1.44
C THR A 111 -13.04 -9.32 2.37
N PRO A 112 -13.80 -9.74 3.39
CA PRO A 112 -15.07 -9.17 3.82
C PRO A 112 -14.90 -7.74 4.34
N ASP A 113 -15.98 -6.94 4.27
CA ASP A 113 -15.99 -5.62 4.87
C ASP A 113 -15.86 -5.73 6.39
N GLN A 114 -15.04 -4.87 6.99
CA GLN A 114 -14.81 -4.88 8.42
C GLN A 114 -15.43 -3.66 9.09
N THR A 115 -15.84 -3.83 10.34
CA THR A 115 -16.09 -2.70 11.24
C THR A 115 -14.79 -2.34 11.94
N ILE A 116 -14.26 -1.15 11.66
CA ILE A 116 -13.01 -0.65 12.23
C ILE A 116 -13.33 0.49 13.20
N VAL A 117 -12.86 0.37 14.44
CA VAL A 117 -12.90 1.45 15.42
C VAL A 117 -11.53 2.10 15.47
N ILE A 118 -11.49 3.43 15.33
CA ILE A 118 -10.28 4.23 15.41
C ILE A 118 -10.44 5.20 16.57
N ASP A 119 -9.65 5.01 17.62
CA ASP A 119 -9.45 5.98 18.69
C ASP A 119 -8.36 6.98 18.26
N TYR A 120 -8.68 8.27 18.24
CA TYR A 120 -7.75 9.31 17.79
C TYR A 120 -8.04 10.70 18.35
N GLY A 121 -7.04 11.58 18.35
CA GLY A 121 -7.20 12.97 18.79
C GLY A 121 -7.12 13.16 20.31
N GLY A 122 -8.00 12.52 21.08
CA GLY A 122 -7.98 12.52 22.54
C GLY A 122 -7.89 13.91 23.20
N PRO A 123 -8.66 14.93 22.77
CA PRO A 123 -8.51 16.27 23.33
C PRO A 123 -9.06 16.33 24.77
N ASN A 124 -8.40 17.09 25.62
CA ASN A 124 -8.91 17.40 26.96
C ASN A 124 -9.87 18.61 26.86
N VAL A 125 -11.13 18.44 27.25
CA VAL A 125 -12.14 19.50 27.09
C VAL A 125 -11.97 20.65 28.10
N ALA A 126 -11.20 20.41 29.17
CA ALA A 126 -10.90 21.41 30.19
C ALA A 126 -9.82 22.43 29.80
N LYS A 127 -9.28 22.36 28.58
CA LYS A 127 -8.28 23.32 28.09
C LYS A 127 -8.41 23.54 26.57
N PRO A 128 -7.92 24.68 26.05
CA PRO A 128 -7.83 24.87 24.61
C PRO A 128 -7.01 23.77 23.93
N LEU A 129 -7.38 23.46 22.68
CA LEU A 129 -6.58 22.58 21.84
C LEU A 129 -5.19 23.19 21.60
N HIS A 130 -4.16 22.34 21.61
CA HIS A 130 -2.79 22.73 21.27
C HIS A 130 -2.19 21.73 20.28
N VAL A 131 -1.00 22.06 19.75
CA VAL A 131 -0.28 21.26 18.74
C VAL A 131 -0.09 19.77 19.11
N GLY A 132 -0.11 19.46 20.41
CA GLY A 132 -0.02 18.09 20.91
C GLY A 132 -1.19 17.19 20.48
N HIS A 133 -2.39 17.74 20.30
CA HIS A 133 -3.56 16.99 19.83
C HIS A 133 -3.62 16.88 18.29
N LEU A 134 -2.89 17.75 17.58
CA LEU A 134 -2.97 17.87 16.12
C LEU A 134 -2.50 16.59 15.41
N ARG A 135 -1.40 16.00 15.87
CA ARG A 135 -0.82 14.80 15.25
C ARG A 135 -1.80 13.62 15.28
N ALA A 136 -2.36 13.32 16.46
CA ALA A 136 -3.30 12.21 16.62
C ALA A 136 -4.58 12.47 15.83
N ALA A 137 -5.10 13.70 15.87
CA ALA A 137 -6.29 14.09 15.12
C ALA A 137 -6.12 13.90 13.59
N ILE A 138 -5.02 14.41 13.02
CA ILE A 138 -4.77 14.34 11.58
C ILE A 138 -4.51 12.90 11.13
N ILE A 139 -3.66 12.16 11.84
CA ILE A 139 -3.33 10.78 11.46
C ILE A 139 -4.59 9.90 11.53
N GLY A 140 -5.34 9.97 12.62
CA GLY A 140 -6.56 9.18 12.79
C GLY A 140 -7.64 9.53 11.76
N GLU A 141 -7.84 10.83 11.48
CA GLU A 141 -8.78 11.27 10.45
C GLU A 141 -8.37 10.79 9.05
N SER A 142 -7.07 10.82 8.73
CA SER A 142 -6.55 10.32 7.46
C SER A 142 -6.79 8.81 7.31
N LEU A 143 -6.46 8.02 8.34
CA LEU A 143 -6.71 6.59 8.37
C LEU A 143 -8.20 6.27 8.21
N LYS A 144 -9.08 6.99 8.94
CA LYS A 144 -10.53 6.85 8.83
C LYS A 144 -11.01 7.05 7.40
N ARG A 145 -10.49 8.06 6.70
CA ARG A 145 -10.85 8.34 5.30
C ARG A 145 -10.37 7.23 4.36
N ILE A 146 -9.13 6.78 4.51
CA ILE A 146 -8.56 5.69 3.71
C ILE A 146 -9.39 4.42 3.87
N PHE A 147 -9.67 3.98 5.10
CA PHE A 147 -10.42 2.75 5.35
C PHE A 147 -11.87 2.82 4.87
N ARG A 148 -12.52 4.00 4.96
CA ARG A 148 -13.86 4.21 4.38
C ARG A 148 -13.83 4.15 2.86
N TYR A 149 -12.81 4.73 2.25
CA TYR A 149 -12.63 4.70 0.79
C TYR A 149 -12.43 3.27 0.28
N THR A 150 -11.77 2.40 1.04
CA THR A 150 -11.64 0.96 0.72
C THR A 150 -12.86 0.13 1.13
N GLY A 151 -14.00 0.74 1.49
CA GLY A 151 -15.28 0.06 1.70
C GLY A 151 -15.57 -0.41 3.13
N ASN A 152 -14.72 -0.13 4.12
CA ASN A 152 -14.97 -0.53 5.51
C ASN A 152 -15.99 0.39 6.21
N LYS A 153 -16.72 -0.17 7.17
CA LYS A 153 -17.48 0.61 8.15
C LYS A 153 -16.51 1.13 9.21
N VAL A 154 -16.24 2.42 9.22
CA VAL A 154 -15.28 3.01 10.18
C VAL A 154 -15.96 3.92 11.18
N ILE A 155 -15.81 3.60 12.46
CA ILE A 155 -16.26 4.36 13.62
C ILE A 155 -15.04 5.12 14.17
N GLY A 156 -15.14 6.44 14.21
CA GLY A 156 -14.13 7.26 14.86
C GLY A 156 -14.58 7.58 16.28
N ASP A 157 -13.74 7.29 17.25
CA ASP A 157 -13.87 7.75 18.63
C ASP A 157 -12.76 8.76 18.90
N ILE A 158 -13.11 9.93 19.43
CA ILE A 158 -12.12 10.93 19.80
C ILE A 158 -11.69 10.86 21.26
N HIS A 159 -12.30 9.93 22.01
CA HIS A 159 -12.02 9.60 23.40
C HIS A 159 -11.61 10.82 24.22
N MET A 160 -12.56 11.74 24.39
CA MET A 160 -12.31 13.03 25.03
C MET A 160 -11.84 12.85 26.48
N GLY A 161 -10.90 13.68 26.91
CA GLY A 161 -10.59 13.86 28.32
C GLY A 161 -11.64 14.77 28.96
N ASP A 162 -12.81 14.21 29.25
CA ASP A 162 -14.00 14.92 29.75
C ASP A 162 -14.32 14.69 31.24
N TRP A 163 -13.49 13.90 31.94
CA TRP A 163 -13.66 13.60 33.35
C TRP A 163 -12.38 13.82 34.17
N GLY A 164 -12.50 14.51 35.30
CA GLY A 164 -11.40 14.74 36.24
C GLY A 164 -11.52 16.03 37.06
N LEU A 165 -10.54 16.29 37.94
CA LEU A 165 -10.50 17.46 38.83
C LEU A 165 -10.71 18.79 38.11
N GLN A 166 -10.18 18.92 36.90
CA GLN A 166 -10.27 20.13 36.08
C GLN A 166 -11.72 20.54 35.81
N MET A 167 -12.67 19.59 35.73
CA MET A 167 -14.09 19.90 35.56
C MET A 167 -14.66 20.61 36.77
N GLY A 168 -14.34 20.14 37.99
CA GLY A 168 -14.76 20.80 39.22
C GLY A 168 -14.23 22.23 39.32
N LEU A 169 -12.97 22.45 38.90
CA LEU A 169 -12.35 23.77 38.89
C LEU A 169 -13.08 24.72 37.92
N ILE A 170 -13.35 24.27 36.69
CA ILE A 170 -14.05 25.07 35.67
C ILE A 170 -15.49 25.36 36.07
N LEU A 171 -16.23 24.36 36.56
CA LEU A 171 -17.62 24.54 37.00
C LEU A 171 -17.71 25.52 38.18
N THR A 172 -16.80 25.41 39.14
CA THR A 172 -16.74 26.34 40.29
C THR A 172 -16.48 27.77 39.83
N GLU A 173 -15.53 27.96 38.91
CA GLU A 173 -15.23 29.29 38.37
C GLU A 173 -16.39 29.85 37.53
N LEU A 174 -17.04 29.02 36.71
CA LEU A 174 -18.21 29.42 35.95
C LEU A 174 -19.34 29.89 36.86
N LYS A 175 -19.63 29.15 37.94
CA LYS A 175 -20.64 29.53 38.94
C LYS A 175 -20.31 30.87 39.63
N ARG A 176 -19.03 31.14 39.89
CA ARG A 176 -18.60 32.43 40.48
C ARG A 176 -18.76 33.59 39.52
N ARG A 177 -18.43 33.40 38.23
CA ARG A 177 -18.51 34.45 37.21
C ARG A 177 -19.92 34.69 36.69
N GLN A 178 -20.73 33.64 36.62
CA GLN A 178 -22.09 33.67 36.08
C GLN A 178 -23.05 32.91 37.02
N PRO A 179 -23.39 33.52 38.17
CA PRO A 179 -24.20 32.87 39.20
C PRO A 179 -25.65 32.61 38.79
N ASP A 180 -26.15 33.32 37.77
CA ASP A 180 -27.55 33.23 37.33
C ASP A 180 -27.80 32.15 36.26
N LEU A 181 -26.75 31.42 35.84
CA LEU A 181 -26.91 30.30 34.90
C LEU A 181 -27.72 29.15 35.56
N PRO A 182 -28.53 28.43 34.78
CA PRO A 182 -29.25 27.25 35.25
C PRO A 182 -28.30 26.04 35.31
N TYR A 183 -27.41 26.03 36.30
CA TYR A 183 -26.51 24.91 36.56
C TYR A 183 -27.25 23.67 37.09
#